data_AF-A0A9E5AR11-F1
#
_entry.id   AF-A0A9E5AR11-F1
#
_cell.length_a   1.000
_cell.length_b   1.000
_cell.length_c   1.000
_cell.angle_alpha   90.00
_cell.angle_beta   90.00
_cell.angle_gamma   90.00
#
_symmetry.space_group_name_H-M   'P 1'
#
loop_
_entity.id
_entity.type
_entity.pdbx_description
1 polymer ?
#
loop_
_entity_poly.entity_id
_entity_poly.type
_entity_poly.pdbx_seq_one_letter_code
_entity_poly.pdbx_strand_id
1 'polypeptide(L)'
;MPLAWLLLVWLVLIAILFIMSFLTLLVYLRFGLFGLSTYGSTLLFLIVSAIMLGFIIQYLINVDWSQTVNPLSPFMAFFEV
;
A
#
# COMPACT_ATOMS: atom_id res chain seq x y z
N MET A 1 3.34 -3.22 -18.52
CA MET A 1 2.41 -2.40 -17.73
C MET A 1 3.23 -1.66 -16.69
N PRO A 2 3.13 -0.33 -16.56
CA PRO A 2 4.04 0.41 -15.69
C PRO A 2 3.72 0.04 -14.24
N LEU A 3 4.72 -0.42 -13.50
CA LEU A 3 4.63 -0.73 -12.06
C LEU A 3 3.91 0.38 -11.26
N ALA A 4 4.07 1.63 -11.70
CA ALA A 4 3.39 2.80 -11.15
C ALA A 4 1.85 2.68 -11.15
N TRP A 5 1.24 2.13 -12.20
CA TRP A 5 -0.22 1.95 -12.26
C TRP A 5 -0.71 0.87 -11.29
N LEU A 6 0.04 -0.22 -11.16
CA LEU A 6 -0.25 -1.25 -10.17
C LEU A 6 -0.15 -0.66 -8.76
N LEU A 7 0.90 0.12 -8.48
CA LEU A 7 1.09 0.79 -7.19
C LEU A 7 0.00 1.83 -6.91
N LEU A 8 -0.53 2.50 -7.94
CA LEU A 8 -1.63 3.46 -7.78
C LEU A 8 -2.93 2.73 -7.40
N VAL A 9 -3.28 1.63 -8.08
CA VAL A 9 -4.44 0.79 -7.71
C VAL A 9 -4.25 0.22 -6.29
N TRP A 10 -3.04 -0.28 -6.00
CA TRP A 10 -2.70 -0.81 -4.67
C TRP A 10 -2.86 0.26 -3.58
N LEU A 11 -2.40 1.49 -3.83
CA LEU A 11 -2.53 2.61 -2.90
C LEU A 11 -4.00 2.89 -2.57
N VAL A 12 -4.88 2.89 -3.58
CA VAL A 12 -6.32 3.08 -3.38
C VAL A 12 -6.90 1.96 -2.50
N LEU A 13 -6.53 0.70 -2.76
CA LEU A 13 -6.99 -0.43 -1.97
C LEU A 13 -6.51 -0.35 -0.52
N ILE A 14 -5.23 -0.04 -0.28
CA ILE A 14 -4.70 0.16 1.08
C ILE A 14 -5.41 1.32 1.78
N ALA A 15 -5.66 2.44 1.09
CA ALA A 15 -6.33 3.59 1.68
C ALA A 15 -7.75 3.24 2.15
N ILE A 16 -8.51 2.48 1.34
CA ILE A 16 -9.84 2.00 1.72
C ILE A 16 -9.75 1.07 2.94
N LEU A 17 -8.82 0.12 2.91
CA LEU A 17 -8.61 -0.82 4.02
C LEU A 17 -8.21 -0.11 5.30
N PHE A 18 -7.35 0.90 5.21
CA PHE A 18 -6.93 1.74 6.33
C PHE A 18 -8.13 2.46 6.97
N ILE A 19 -8.98 3.10 6.16
CA ILE A 19 -10.19 3.78 6.66
C ILE A 19 -11.13 2.79 7.33
N MET A 20 -11.38 1.63 6.70
CA MET A 20 -12.25 0.59 7.25
C MET A 20 -11.72 0.06 8.59
N SER A 21 -10.42 -0.23 8.68
CA SER A 21 -9.78 -0.67 9.92
C SER A 21 -9.78 0.41 11.00
N PHE A 22 -9.63 1.69 10.63
CA PHE A 22 -9.69 2.81 11.55
C PHE A 22 -11.09 2.98 12.14
N LEU A 23 -12.12 2.93 11.29
CA LEU A 23 -13.52 2.96 11.74
C LEU A 23 -13.84 1.76 12.64
N THR A 24 -13.36 0.56 12.27
CA THR A 24 -13.53 -0.65 13.07
C THR A 24 -12.93 -0.48 14.46
N LEU A 25 -11.71 0.07 14.56
CA LEU A 25 -11.06 0.36 15.83
C LEU A 25 -11.88 1.34 16.68
N LEU A 26 -12.41 2.41 16.09
CA LEU A 26 -13.25 3.38 16.79
C LEU A 26 -14.55 2.75 17.31
N VAL A 27 -15.20 1.91 16.50
CA VAL A 27 -16.40 1.17 16.91
C VAL A 27 -16.08 0.21 18.06
N TYR A 28 -14.97 -0.53 17.95
CA TYR A 28 -14.56 -1.44 19.02
C TYR A 28 -14.25 -0.67 20.30
N LEU A 29 -13.58 0.49 20.22
CA LEU A 29 -13.27 1.30 21.40
C LEU A 29 -14.54 1.87 22.04
N ARG A 30 -15.52 2.27 21.22
CA ARG A 30 -16.79 2.84 21.70
C ARG A 30 -17.64 1.81 22.45
N PHE A 31 -17.73 0.58 21.95
CA PHE A 31 -18.64 -0.42 22.51
C PHE A 31 -17.94 -1.45 23.42
N GLY A 32 -16.61 -1.46 23.50
CA GLY A 32 -15.86 -2.36 24.38
C GLY A 32 -16.07 -3.85 24.07
N LEU A 33 -16.46 -4.19 22.84
CA LEU A 33 -17.01 -5.50 22.47
C LEU A 33 -15.96 -6.63 22.40
N PHE A 34 -14.65 -6.32 22.40
CA PHE A 34 -13.59 -7.27 22.09
C PHE A 34 -12.46 -7.28 23.12
N GLY A 35 -11.62 -8.32 23.09
CA GLY A 35 -10.45 -8.42 23.96
C GLY A 35 -9.30 -7.50 23.52
N LEU A 36 -8.44 -7.12 24.48
CA LEU A 36 -7.23 -6.28 24.28
C LEU A 36 -6.36 -6.71 23.08
N SER A 37 -6.25 -8.02 22.82
CA SER A 37 -5.52 -8.57 21.68
C SER A 37 -6.04 -8.06 20.32
N THR A 38 -7.36 -7.87 20.18
CA THR A 38 -7.99 -7.40 18.93
C THR A 38 -7.69 -5.92 18.69
N TYR A 39 -7.67 -5.11 19.75
CA TYR A 39 -7.26 -3.71 19.65
C TYR A 39 -5.79 -3.59 19.25
N GLY A 40 -4.92 -4.40 19.88
CA GLY A 40 -3.49 -4.40 19.60
C GLY A 40 -3.17 -4.76 18.15
N SER A 41 -3.77 -5.85 17.63
CA SER A 41 -3.55 -6.27 16.24
C SER A 41 -4.09 -5.26 15.22
N THR A 42 -5.27 -4.68 15.48
CA THR A 42 -5.87 -3.65 14.61
C THR A 42 -5.03 -2.37 14.60
N LEU A 43 -4.52 -1.96 15.76
CA LEU A 43 -3.66 -0.78 15.88
C LEU A 43 -2.30 -1.00 15.19
N LEU A 44 -1.71 -2.19 15.33
CA LEU A 44 -0.49 -2.55 14.62
C LEU A 44 -0.70 -2.55 13.10
N PHE A 45 -1.82 -3.09 12.63
CA PHE A 45 -2.18 -3.04 11.22
C PHE A 45 -2.31 -1.62 10.69
N LEU A 46 -2.91 -0.71 11.46
CA LEU A 46 -3.01 0.72 11.11
C LEU A 46 -1.62 1.37 11.00
N ILE A 47 -0.72 1.11 11.94
CA ILE A 47 0.65 1.65 11.90
C ILE A 47 1.39 1.18 10.65
N VAL A 48 1.38 -0.13 10.37
CA VAL A 48 2.05 -0.69 9.19
C VAL A 48 1.47 -0.12 7.90
N SER A 49 0.14 0.01 7.84
CA SER A 49 -0.55 0.58 6.68
C SER A 49 -0.19 2.06 6.47
N ALA A 50 -0.08 2.85 7.55
CA ALA A 50 0.34 4.25 7.46
C ALA A 50 1.78 4.41 6.94
N ILE A 51 2.70 3.56 7.41
CA ILE A 51 4.09 3.53 6.95
C ILE A 51 4.15 3.17 5.46
N MET A 52 3.43 2.12 5.05
CA MET A 52 3.37 1.70 3.65
C MET A 52 2.80 2.79 2.74
N LEU A 53 1.72 3.46 3.16
CA LEU A 53 1.17 4.61 2.43
C LEU A 53 2.22 5.71 2.25
N GLY A 54 2.99 6.01 3.30
CA GLY A 54 4.09 6.98 3.24
C GLY A 54 5.13 6.62 2.17
N PHE A 55 5.59 5.37 2.15
CA PHE A 55 6.57 4.90 1.16
C PHE A 55 6.02 4.94 -0.28
N ILE A 56 4.78 4.51 -0.49
CA ILE A 56 4.17 4.48 -1.83
C ILE A 56 3.97 5.92 -2.34
N ILE A 57 3.48 6.83 -1.50
CA ILE A 57 3.32 8.24 -1.87
C ILE A 57 4.67 8.84 -2.26
N GLN A 58 5.72 8.61 -1.46
CA GLN A 58 7.07 9.06 -1.77
C GLN A 58 7.57 8.49 -3.11
N TYR A 59 7.34 7.21 -3.38
CA TYR A 59 7.68 6.61 -4.67
C TYR A 59 6.94 7.29 -5.83
N LEU A 60 5.63 7.47 -5.72
CA LEU A 60 4.80 8.04 -6.79
C LEU A 60 5.13 9.52 -7.11
N ILE A 61 5.62 10.28 -6.12
CA ILE A 61 6.11 11.65 -6.34
C ILE A 61 7.39 11.66 -7.17
N ASN A 62 8.28 10.69 -6.93
CA ASN A 62 9.60 10.63 -7.56
C ASN A 62 9.61 9.81 -8.86
N VAL A 63 8.52 9.11 -9.18
CA VAL A 63 8.47 8.27 -10.38
C VAL A 63 8.31 9.12 -11.63
N ASP A 64 9.14 8.86 -12.64
CA ASP A 64 9.00 9.47 -13.96
C ASP A 64 7.87 8.76 -14.72
N TRP A 65 6.74 9.43 -14.82
CA TRP A 65 5.53 8.93 -15.48
C TRP A 65 5.64 8.85 -17.01
N SER A 66 6.66 9.48 -17.60
CA SER A 66 6.88 9.47 -19.05
C SER A 66 7.57 8.20 -19.54
N GLN A 67 8.21 7.44 -18.64
CA GLN A 67 8.96 6.24 -19.01
C GLN A 67 8.04 5.04 -19.21
N THR A 68 7.90 4.63 -20.46
CA THR A 68 7.36 3.32 -20.80
C THR A 68 8.46 2.27 -20.58
N VAL A 69 8.46 1.62 -19.41
CA VAL A 69 9.34 0.48 -19.14
C VAL A 69 9.02 -0.61 -20.17
N ASN A 70 9.94 -0.87 -21.10
CA ASN A 70 9.84 -1.97 -22.05
C ASN A 70 10.24 -3.27 -21.32
N PRO A 71 9.29 -4.17 -20.98
CA PRO A 71 9.59 -5.35 -20.18
C PRO A 71 10.52 -6.34 -20.91
N LEU A 72 10.72 -6.17 -22.23
CA LEU A 72 11.64 -6.99 -23.03
C LEU A 72 13.07 -6.46 -23.04
N SER A 73 13.36 -5.25 -22.55
CA SER A 73 14.72 -4.70 -22.61
C SER A 73 15.77 -5.50 -21.83
N PRO A 74 15.53 -6.01 -20.59
CA PRO A 74 16.53 -6.85 -19.92
C PRO A 74 16.64 -8.25 -20.55
N PHE A 75 15.57 -8.75 -21.16
CA PHE A 75 15.58 -10.04 -21.87
C PHE A 75 16.40 -9.93 -23.17
N MET A 76 16.21 -8.88 -23.98
CA MET A 76 16.98 -8.68 -25.21
C MET A 76 18.46 -8.40 -24.93
N ALA A 77 18.78 -7.64 -23.87
CA ALA A 77 20.18 -7.40 -23.46
C ALA A 77 20.95 -8.67 -23.06
N PHE A 78 20.25 -9.75 -22.65
CA PHE A 78 20.88 -11.04 -22.34
C PHE A 78 21.24 -11.86 -23.59
N PHE A 79 20.53 -11.67 -24.71
CA PHE A 79 20.83 -12.38 -25.98
C PHE A 79 21.78 -11.61 -26.90
N GLU A 80 22.10 -10.36 -26.57
CA GLU A 80 23.08 -9.53 -27.30
C GLU A 80 24.52 -9.65 -26.78
N VAL A 81 24.77 -10.53 -25.79
CA VAL A 81 26.09 -10.94 -25.29
C VAL A 81 26.39 -12.36 -25.73
#